data_AF-A0A363SKY5-F1
#
_entry.id   AF-A0A363SKY5-F1
#
_cell.length_a   1.000
_cell.length_b   1.000
_cell.length_c   1.000
_cell.angle_alpha   90.00
_cell.angle_beta   90.00
_cell.angle_gamma   90.00
#
_symmetry.space_group_name_H-M   'P 1'
#
loop_
_entity.id
_entity.type
_entity.pdbx_description
1 polymer ?
#
loop_
_entity_poly.entity_id
_entity_poly.type
_entity_poly.pdbx_seq_one_letter_code
_entity_poly.pdbx_strand_id
1 'polypeptide(L)'
;MTTGSPRILLIGTADTKSDELLFMRGRIEAGGGEALVMDVGILGQAPFAPDIANAEVAAAADATLAQLAALGDENAAMSRMAQGAARLTATLHAEGRIDGLLALGGTMGTDLALDAAAALPVGVPKVVVSTIAYSHLLPPERIPADLVMLLWAGGLYGLNDLCRSSLAQAAGAVLGACRLAQPPSLARPLVGITSLGSSVLSYMKRLKPALEARGYEVAVFHTTGMGGRAFEDLAERGRFAAVFDFSLQELANHLGGSCVTAGASRLTGAGRAGVPQIVAPGATDMVDFPAWAPPPARFAGRPSHAHNRLIASGMCDAAERREIAGEIARRLREAQAPSCLLLPLRGIEEWDREGQPLHDADGLRAFVDALRGEPWAPAECVEVDAHINDTAFTDAALAVFDRWAAAGRIAPGARAALPA
;
A
#
# COMPACT_ATOMS: atom_id res chain seq x y z
N MET A 1 -16.71 20.33 -7.17
CA MET A 1 -16.18 21.02 -5.98
C MET A 1 -17.31 21.09 -4.98
N THR A 2 -17.17 20.47 -3.82
CA THR A 2 -18.14 20.60 -2.74
C THR A 2 -18.20 22.09 -2.35
N THR A 3 -19.39 22.67 -2.37
CA THR A 3 -19.62 24.11 -2.12
C THR A 3 -19.60 24.45 -0.62
N GLY A 4 -19.18 23.52 0.24
CA GLY A 4 -19.13 23.67 1.70
C GLY A 4 -17.70 23.80 2.21
N SER A 5 -17.56 24.36 3.41
CA SER A 5 -16.29 24.41 4.15
C SER A 5 -15.76 22.98 4.38
N PRO A 6 -14.49 22.68 4.04
CA PRO A 6 -13.92 21.37 4.33
C PRO A 6 -13.95 21.05 5.82
N ARG A 7 -14.47 19.87 6.17
CA ARG A 7 -14.58 19.39 7.56
C ARG A 7 -13.46 18.42 7.86
N ILE A 8 -12.65 18.72 8.86
CA ILE A 8 -11.41 18.01 9.14
C ILE A 8 -11.54 17.35 10.50
N LEU A 9 -11.38 16.03 10.54
CA LEU A 9 -11.24 15.31 11.80
C LEU A 9 -9.84 15.57 12.36
N LEU A 10 -9.77 16.23 13.52
CA LEU A 10 -8.54 16.50 14.24
C LEU A 10 -8.38 15.54 15.42
N ILE A 11 -7.46 14.59 15.32
CA ILE A 11 -7.26 13.53 16.33
C ILE A 11 -6.03 13.81 17.18
N GLY A 12 -6.17 13.75 18.51
CA GLY A 12 -5.05 13.80 19.45
C GLY A 12 -5.44 13.54 20.90
N THR A 13 -4.45 13.39 21.77
CA THR A 13 -4.64 13.22 23.21
C THR A 13 -4.91 14.58 23.86
N ALA A 14 -6.19 14.92 24.08
CA ALA A 14 -6.57 16.28 24.47
C ALA A 14 -6.20 16.63 25.92
N ASP A 15 -5.91 15.64 26.74
CA ASP A 15 -5.37 15.81 28.10
C ASP A 15 -3.94 16.35 28.12
N THR A 16 -3.13 16.02 27.12
CA THR A 16 -1.69 16.30 27.07
C THR A 16 -1.29 17.25 25.95
N LYS A 17 -2.08 17.32 24.87
CA LYS A 17 -1.81 18.11 23.65
C LYS A 17 -2.92 19.09 23.30
N SER A 18 -3.59 19.63 24.32
CA SER A 18 -4.71 20.57 24.16
C SER A 18 -4.31 21.84 23.42
N ASP A 19 -3.18 22.46 23.79
CA ASP A 19 -2.69 23.68 23.15
C ASP A 19 -2.43 23.47 21.65
N GLU A 20 -1.81 22.35 21.29
CA GLU A 20 -1.53 21.98 19.91
C GLU A 20 -2.81 21.72 19.09
N LEU A 21 -3.77 20.99 19.69
CA LEU A 21 -5.07 20.73 19.07
C LEU A 21 -5.84 22.02 18.82
N LEU A 22 -5.94 22.89 19.83
CA LEU A 22 -6.63 24.17 19.72
C LEU A 22 -5.94 25.11 18.72
N PHE A 23 -4.59 25.08 18.67
CA PHE A 23 -3.85 25.85 17.68
C PHE A 23 -4.17 25.38 16.25
N MET A 24 -4.15 24.07 15.98
CA MET A 24 -4.48 23.52 14.66
C MET A 24 -5.93 23.77 14.28
N ARG A 25 -6.88 23.56 15.20
CA ARG A 25 -8.29 23.94 15.01
C ARG A 25 -8.40 25.40 14.56
N GLY A 26 -7.77 26.32 15.28
CA GLY A 26 -7.79 27.74 14.93
C GLY A 26 -7.13 28.06 13.59
N ARG A 27 -6.11 27.28 13.15
CA ARG A 27 -5.54 27.42 11.80
C ARG A 27 -6.48 26.92 10.70
N ILE A 28 -7.17 25.79 10.92
CA ILE A 28 -8.16 25.25 9.99
C ILE A 28 -9.33 26.23 9.82
N GLU A 29 -9.88 26.71 10.93
CA GLU A 29 -11.00 27.66 10.96
C GLU A 29 -10.64 29.00 10.31
N ALA A 30 -9.47 29.57 10.64
CA ALA A 30 -8.98 30.78 9.99
C ALA A 30 -8.75 30.58 8.48
N GLY A 31 -8.47 29.35 8.06
CA GLY A 31 -8.35 28.97 6.67
C GLY A 31 -9.70 28.84 5.95
N GLY A 32 -10.84 28.85 6.65
CA GLY A 32 -12.18 28.61 6.09
C GLY A 32 -12.56 27.13 6.00
N GLY A 33 -12.03 26.30 6.89
CA GLY A 33 -12.51 24.94 7.14
C GLY A 33 -13.22 24.82 8.48
N GLU A 34 -13.72 23.64 8.79
CA GLU A 34 -14.31 23.26 10.07
C GLU A 34 -13.45 22.14 10.69
N ALA A 35 -13.24 22.17 12.00
CA ALA A 35 -12.41 21.17 12.68
C ALA A 35 -13.20 20.46 13.78
N LEU A 36 -13.38 19.15 13.61
CA LEU A 36 -13.98 18.24 14.59
C LEU A 36 -12.86 17.59 15.41
N VAL A 37 -12.73 17.93 16.68
CA VAL A 37 -11.70 17.40 17.58
C VAL A 37 -12.18 16.09 18.20
N MET A 38 -11.41 15.03 17.96
CA MET A 38 -11.57 13.72 18.59
C MET A 38 -10.48 13.53 19.63
N ASP A 39 -10.90 13.41 20.89
CA ASP A 39 -10.00 13.10 21.99
C ASP A 39 -9.76 11.59 22.10
N VAL A 40 -8.49 11.20 22.09
CA VAL A 40 -8.05 9.81 22.26
C VAL A 40 -7.23 9.59 23.54
N GLY A 41 -7.22 10.56 24.46
CA GLY A 41 -6.58 10.43 25.77
C GLY A 41 -7.34 9.47 26.70
N ILE A 42 -6.64 8.85 27.65
CA ILE A 42 -7.22 7.84 28.56
C ILE A 42 -7.31 8.35 30.00
N LEU A 43 -6.26 9.03 30.49
CA LEU A 43 -6.05 9.26 31.92
C LEU A 43 -6.46 10.66 32.37
N GLY A 44 -6.18 11.68 31.57
CA GLY A 44 -6.49 13.06 31.92
C GLY A 44 -7.82 13.55 31.36
N GLN A 45 -8.27 14.70 31.87
CA GLN A 45 -9.41 15.43 31.33
C GLN A 45 -8.89 16.54 30.41
N ALA A 46 -9.49 16.66 29.24
CA ALA A 46 -9.23 17.78 28.35
C ALA A 46 -9.66 19.11 29.02
N PRO A 47 -8.87 20.19 28.89
CA PRO A 47 -9.23 21.50 29.42
C PRO A 47 -10.30 22.23 28.58
N PHE A 48 -10.85 21.57 27.56
CA PHE A 48 -11.92 22.03 26.69
C PHE A 48 -12.82 20.85 26.34
N ALA A 49 -14.04 21.10 25.82
CA ALA A 49 -14.93 20.05 25.36
C ALA A 49 -14.56 19.62 23.92
N PRO A 50 -14.06 18.39 23.69
CA PRO A 50 -13.89 17.84 22.33
C PRO A 50 -15.25 17.62 21.66
N ASP A 51 -15.30 17.62 20.33
CA ASP A 51 -16.56 17.30 19.63
C ASP A 51 -16.88 15.80 19.67
N ILE A 52 -15.85 14.97 19.84
CA ILE A 52 -15.95 13.53 20.06
C ILE A 52 -15.11 13.20 21.28
N ALA A 53 -15.79 12.81 22.36
CA ALA A 53 -15.14 12.54 23.63
C ALA A 53 -14.39 11.20 23.60
N ASN A 54 -13.31 11.09 24.38
CA ASN A 54 -12.57 9.84 24.56
C ASN A 54 -13.43 8.66 25.06
N ALA A 55 -14.51 8.95 25.81
CA ALA A 55 -15.49 7.93 26.22
C ALA A 55 -16.24 7.33 25.02
N GLU A 56 -16.57 8.13 24.00
CA GLU A 56 -17.19 7.67 22.76
C GLU A 56 -16.21 6.84 21.94
N VAL A 57 -14.93 7.23 21.91
CA VAL A 57 -13.86 6.47 21.27
C VAL A 57 -13.69 5.10 21.93
N ALA A 58 -13.62 5.05 23.27
CA ALA A 58 -13.54 3.79 24.01
C ALA A 58 -14.78 2.91 23.75
N ALA A 59 -15.98 3.49 23.75
CA ALA A 59 -17.22 2.78 23.49
C ALA A 59 -17.25 2.19 22.07
N ALA A 60 -16.73 2.90 21.07
CA ALA A 60 -16.59 2.39 19.71
C ALA A 60 -15.62 1.20 19.61
N ALA A 61 -14.76 0.99 20.61
CA ALA A 61 -13.90 -0.18 20.77
C ALA A 61 -14.48 -1.24 21.74
N ASP A 62 -15.78 -1.16 22.06
CA ASP A 62 -16.48 -2.06 22.97
C ASP A 62 -15.88 -2.04 24.41
N ALA A 63 -15.37 -0.88 24.84
CA ALA A 63 -14.73 -0.68 26.13
C ALA A 63 -15.18 0.63 26.82
N THR A 64 -14.76 0.80 28.07
CA THR A 64 -14.91 2.05 28.83
C THR A 64 -13.54 2.59 29.22
N LEU A 65 -13.42 3.91 29.42
CA LEU A 65 -12.16 4.52 29.88
C LEU A 65 -11.65 3.90 31.19
N ALA A 66 -12.57 3.57 32.11
CA ALA A 66 -12.21 2.91 33.37
C ALA A 66 -11.59 1.52 33.15
N GLN A 67 -12.14 0.72 32.23
CA GLN A 67 -11.56 -0.59 31.87
C GLN A 67 -10.18 -0.43 31.23
N LEU A 68 -10.02 0.54 30.32
CA LEU A 68 -8.75 0.78 29.64
C LEU A 68 -7.67 1.29 30.61
N ALA A 69 -8.01 2.23 31.49
CA ALA A 69 -7.12 2.72 32.53
C ALA A 69 -6.72 1.60 33.52
N ALA A 70 -7.63 0.66 33.81
CA ALA A 70 -7.37 -0.46 34.71
C ALA A 70 -6.44 -1.54 34.13
N LEU A 71 -6.14 -1.51 32.82
CA LEU A 71 -5.21 -2.48 32.20
C LEU A 71 -3.79 -2.34 32.74
N GLY A 72 -3.37 -1.13 33.15
CA GLY A 72 -2.00 -0.86 33.58
C GLY A 72 -0.94 -1.04 32.48
N ASP A 73 -1.36 -1.28 31.24
CA ASP A 73 -0.54 -1.44 30.05
C ASP A 73 -0.98 -0.39 29.03
N GLU A 74 -0.12 0.61 28.83
CA GLU A 74 -0.36 1.75 27.94
C GLU A 74 -0.54 1.30 26.48
N ASN A 75 0.23 0.31 26.02
CA ASN A 75 0.14 -0.20 24.66
C ASN A 75 -1.21 -0.90 24.43
N ALA A 76 -1.62 -1.77 25.36
CA ALA A 76 -2.90 -2.46 25.28
C ALA A 76 -4.08 -1.47 25.29
N ALA A 77 -4.02 -0.45 26.14
CA ALA A 77 -5.05 0.57 26.24
C ALA A 77 -5.11 1.46 24.99
N MET A 78 -3.97 1.93 24.49
CA MET A 78 -3.89 2.75 23.27
C MET A 78 -4.29 1.98 22.01
N SER A 79 -3.98 0.68 21.93
CA SER A 79 -4.44 -0.19 20.84
C SER A 79 -5.97 -0.26 20.76
N ARG A 80 -6.66 -0.29 21.91
CA ARG A 80 -8.14 -0.22 21.95
C ARG A 80 -8.65 1.15 21.53
N MET A 81 -8.02 2.23 21.99
CA MET A 81 -8.36 3.57 21.54
C MET A 81 -8.17 3.74 20.03
N ALA A 82 -7.13 3.15 19.46
CA ALA A 82 -6.88 3.16 18.02
C ALA A 82 -7.97 2.45 17.23
N GLN A 83 -8.41 1.27 17.72
CA GLN A 83 -9.54 0.55 17.15
C GLN A 83 -10.83 1.41 17.16
N GLY A 84 -11.12 2.07 18.28
CA GLY A 84 -12.27 2.96 18.41
C GLY A 84 -12.20 4.18 17.48
N ALA A 85 -11.03 4.83 17.45
CA ALA A 85 -10.79 6.00 16.62
C ALA A 85 -10.90 5.67 15.12
N ALA A 86 -10.36 4.52 14.70
CA ALA A 86 -10.48 4.03 13.32
C ALA A 86 -11.93 3.76 12.93
N ARG A 87 -12.71 3.09 13.78
CA ARG A 87 -14.15 2.83 13.54
C ARG A 87 -14.94 4.13 13.41
N LEU A 88 -14.76 5.07 14.33
CA LEU A 88 -15.45 6.36 14.28
C LEU A 88 -15.02 7.19 13.07
N THR A 89 -13.72 7.20 12.74
CA THR A 89 -13.20 7.89 11.54
C THR A 89 -13.89 7.38 10.27
N ALA A 90 -13.98 6.05 10.11
CA ALA A 90 -14.68 5.45 8.98
C ALA A 90 -16.17 5.81 8.95
N THR A 91 -16.86 5.74 10.09
CA THR A 91 -18.29 6.11 10.22
C THR A 91 -18.52 7.57 9.85
N LEU A 92 -17.74 8.50 10.41
CA LEU A 92 -17.87 9.93 10.13
C LEU A 92 -17.66 10.24 8.65
N HIS A 93 -16.71 9.58 8.01
CA HIS A 93 -16.49 9.76 6.57
C HIS A 93 -17.65 9.17 5.74
N ALA A 94 -18.14 7.99 6.10
CA ALA A 94 -19.28 7.36 5.42
C ALA A 94 -20.58 8.20 5.55
N GLU A 95 -20.78 8.86 6.68
CA GLU A 95 -21.87 9.82 6.92
C GLU A 95 -21.64 11.17 6.24
N GLY A 96 -20.49 11.35 5.57
CA GLY A 96 -20.10 12.60 4.94
C GLY A 96 -19.97 13.74 5.94
N ARG A 97 -19.57 13.47 7.19
CA ARG A 97 -19.32 14.48 8.25
C ARG A 97 -17.89 15.00 8.28
N ILE A 98 -16.97 14.29 7.64
CA ILE A 98 -15.57 14.70 7.49
C ILE A 98 -15.14 14.50 6.03
N ASP A 99 -14.29 15.41 5.56
CA ASP A 99 -13.72 15.43 4.22
C ASP A 99 -12.21 15.09 4.24
N GLY A 100 -11.58 15.13 5.43
CA GLY A 100 -10.20 14.73 5.63
C GLY A 100 -9.83 14.52 7.10
N LEU A 101 -8.63 13.98 7.34
CA LEU A 101 -8.07 13.68 8.65
C LEU A 101 -6.76 14.43 8.87
N LEU A 102 -6.61 15.00 10.06
CA LEU A 102 -5.35 15.49 10.62
C LEU A 102 -5.15 14.87 12.00
N ALA A 103 -4.06 14.15 12.20
CA ALA A 103 -3.71 13.60 13.50
C ALA A 103 -2.32 14.09 13.94
N LEU A 104 -2.11 14.23 15.25
CA LEU A 104 -0.79 14.52 15.81
C LEU A 104 -0.40 13.54 16.91
N GLY A 105 0.90 13.27 17.04
CA GLY A 105 1.38 12.43 18.11
C GLY A 105 2.88 12.25 18.23
N GLY A 106 3.30 11.76 19.40
CA GLY A 106 4.57 11.06 19.57
C GLY A 106 4.51 9.65 18.98
N THR A 107 5.30 8.71 19.48
CA THR A 107 5.27 7.31 19.02
C THR A 107 3.88 6.68 19.13
N MET A 108 3.23 6.78 20.30
CA MET A 108 1.90 6.20 20.54
C MET A 108 0.77 6.90 19.78
N GLY A 109 0.80 8.23 19.73
CA GLY A 109 -0.20 8.96 18.94
C GLY A 109 -0.04 8.70 17.44
N THR A 110 1.19 8.48 16.96
CA THR A 110 1.44 8.07 15.58
C THR A 110 0.92 6.67 15.31
N ASP A 111 1.16 5.73 16.23
CA ASP A 111 0.63 4.36 16.15
C ASP A 111 -0.89 4.37 15.93
N LEU A 112 -1.62 5.08 16.80
CA LEU A 112 -3.06 5.25 16.67
C LEU A 112 -3.47 5.94 15.36
N ALA A 113 -2.72 6.98 14.96
CA ALA A 113 -3.02 7.77 13.78
C ALA A 113 -2.90 6.95 12.49
N LEU A 114 -1.99 5.98 12.42
CA LEU A 114 -1.86 5.08 11.27
C LEU A 114 -3.13 4.25 11.08
N ASP A 115 -3.71 3.72 12.16
CA ASP A 115 -4.94 2.93 12.10
C ASP A 115 -6.14 3.80 11.71
N ALA A 116 -6.26 5.00 12.28
CA ALA A 116 -7.31 5.94 11.91
C ALA A 116 -7.20 6.40 10.46
N ALA A 117 -5.97 6.66 9.97
CA ALA A 117 -5.72 7.03 8.59
C ALA A 117 -6.02 5.88 7.61
N ALA A 118 -5.68 4.64 7.96
CA ALA A 118 -5.94 3.44 7.14
C ALA A 118 -7.43 3.11 7.01
N ALA A 119 -8.25 3.57 7.96
CA ALA A 119 -9.71 3.42 7.92
C ALA A 119 -10.37 4.27 6.82
N LEU A 120 -9.68 5.29 6.31
CA LEU A 120 -10.16 6.12 5.22
C LEU A 120 -9.77 5.55 3.84
N PRO A 121 -10.64 5.60 2.84
CA PRO A 121 -10.31 5.22 1.47
C PRO A 121 -9.13 6.01 0.87
N VAL A 122 -8.48 5.41 -0.13
CA VAL A 122 -7.50 6.11 -0.98
C VAL A 122 -8.17 7.29 -1.68
N GLY A 123 -7.49 8.44 -1.70
CA GLY A 123 -7.98 9.70 -2.26
C GLY A 123 -8.60 10.63 -1.22
N VAL A 124 -8.92 10.14 -0.02
CA VAL A 124 -9.34 10.99 1.10
C VAL A 124 -8.11 11.63 1.74
N PRO A 125 -8.02 12.97 1.82
CA PRO A 125 -6.91 13.66 2.45
C PRO A 125 -6.67 13.21 3.89
N LYS A 126 -5.45 12.76 4.16
CA LYS A 126 -5.02 12.27 5.47
C LYS A 126 -3.61 12.78 5.74
N VAL A 127 -3.45 13.50 6.85
CA VAL A 127 -2.19 14.12 7.27
C VAL A 127 -1.86 13.69 8.70
N VAL A 128 -0.63 13.23 8.93
CA VAL A 128 -0.13 12.86 10.27
C VAL A 128 1.10 13.70 10.61
N VAL A 129 1.01 14.44 11.71
CA VAL A 129 2.11 15.20 12.29
C VAL A 129 2.75 14.39 13.39
N SER A 130 3.96 13.91 13.17
CA SER A 130 4.59 12.90 14.03
C SER A 130 6.01 13.30 14.42
N THR A 131 6.39 13.04 15.67
CA THR A 131 7.81 13.18 16.10
C THR A 131 8.71 12.09 15.52
N ILE A 132 8.13 11.05 14.90
CA ILE A 132 8.83 9.93 14.26
C ILE A 132 8.45 9.80 12.77
N ALA A 133 7.95 10.86 12.14
CA ALA A 133 7.67 10.84 10.70
C ALA A 133 8.91 10.38 9.92
N TYR A 134 8.72 9.48 8.95
CA TYR A 134 9.79 8.90 8.12
C TYR A 134 10.82 8.03 8.85
N SER A 135 10.56 7.68 10.12
CA SER A 135 11.44 6.80 10.90
C SER A 135 11.33 5.34 10.47
N HIS A 136 12.43 4.59 10.59
CA HIS A 136 12.45 3.12 10.43
C HIS A 136 11.62 2.37 11.48
N LEU A 137 11.11 3.05 12.51
CA LEU A 137 10.15 2.50 13.47
C LEU A 137 8.76 2.28 12.87
N LEU A 138 8.42 3.00 11.79
CA LEU A 138 7.11 2.89 11.15
C LEU A 138 7.09 1.65 10.25
N PRO A 139 6.24 0.65 10.52
CA PRO A 139 6.14 -0.50 9.65
C PRO A 139 5.54 -0.04 8.31
N PRO A 140 6.20 -0.25 7.15
CA PRO A 140 5.67 0.12 5.84
C PRO A 140 4.24 -0.36 5.62
N GLU A 141 3.90 -1.55 6.12
CA GLU A 141 2.58 -2.15 6.06
C GLU A 141 1.47 -1.31 6.73
N ARG A 142 1.79 -0.51 7.75
CA ARG A 142 0.81 0.32 8.46
C ARG A 142 0.61 1.69 7.83
N ILE A 143 1.41 2.06 6.83
CA ILE A 143 1.36 3.37 6.20
C ILE A 143 0.39 3.32 5.01
N PRO A 144 -0.74 4.05 5.03
CA PRO A 144 -1.60 4.19 3.87
C PRO A 144 -0.84 4.79 2.69
N ALA A 145 -1.09 4.30 1.47
CA ALA A 145 -0.35 4.68 0.27
C ALA A 145 -0.39 6.18 -0.05
N ASP A 146 -1.45 6.87 0.36
CA ASP A 146 -1.69 8.30 0.13
C ASP A 146 -1.55 9.15 1.41
N LEU A 147 -0.89 8.61 2.46
CA LEU A 147 -0.65 9.35 3.70
C LEU A 147 0.42 10.44 3.52
N VAL A 148 0.07 11.67 3.88
CA VAL A 148 1.04 12.75 4.03
C VAL A 148 1.52 12.78 5.47
N MET A 149 2.83 12.61 5.69
CA MET A 149 3.43 12.77 7.02
C MET A 149 4.21 14.08 7.12
N LEU A 150 4.19 14.71 8.29
CA LEU A 150 5.02 15.86 8.60
C LEU A 150 5.82 15.58 9.87
N LEU A 151 7.13 15.80 9.83
CA LEU A 151 7.97 15.70 11.03
C LEU A 151 7.64 16.86 11.97
N TRP A 152 7.24 16.52 13.20
CA TRP A 152 6.96 17.50 14.23
C TRP A 152 8.24 17.92 14.96
N ALA A 153 9.03 18.79 14.32
CA ALA A 153 10.30 19.25 14.86
C ALA A 153 10.09 20.06 16.16
N GLY A 154 10.74 19.63 17.26
CA GLY A 154 10.65 20.31 18.56
C GLY A 154 9.30 20.20 19.26
N GLY A 155 8.47 19.22 18.85
CA GLY A 155 7.08 19.02 19.29
C GLY A 155 6.87 18.13 20.53
N LEU A 156 7.90 17.93 21.35
CA LEU A 156 7.78 16.98 22.46
C LEU A 156 6.80 17.47 23.53
N TYR A 157 6.83 18.76 23.86
CA TYR A 157 6.03 19.34 24.92
C TYR A 157 5.77 20.83 24.67
N GLY A 158 4.49 21.20 24.54
CA GLY A 158 4.02 22.57 24.48
C GLY A 158 4.29 23.28 23.15
N LEU A 159 3.68 24.46 23.02
CA LEU A 159 3.82 25.30 21.84
C LEU A 159 5.06 26.20 21.92
N ASN A 160 5.97 26.03 20.96
CA ASN A 160 7.02 26.97 20.61
C ASN A 160 6.90 27.37 19.13
N ASP A 161 7.69 28.33 18.66
CA ASP A 161 7.58 28.84 17.28
C ASP A 161 7.86 27.78 16.20
N LEU A 162 8.77 26.83 16.46
CA LEU A 162 9.04 25.72 15.55
C LEU A 162 7.84 24.76 15.46
N CYS A 163 7.26 24.46 16.62
CA CYS A 163 6.05 23.66 16.75
C CYS A 163 4.87 24.33 16.03
N ARG A 164 4.61 25.62 16.27
CA ARG A 164 3.55 26.39 15.59
C ARG A 164 3.72 26.40 14.08
N SER A 165 4.94 26.56 13.58
CA SER A 165 5.24 26.51 12.15
C SER A 165 4.86 25.15 11.55
N SER A 166 5.30 24.06 12.19
CA SER A 166 5.01 22.69 11.73
C SER A 166 3.50 22.38 11.77
N LEU A 167 2.83 22.70 12.88
CA LEU A 167 1.39 22.47 13.03
C LEU A 167 0.57 23.31 12.03
N ALA A 168 0.99 24.54 11.73
CA ALA A 168 0.34 25.38 10.73
C ALA A 168 0.51 24.84 9.30
N GLN A 169 1.69 24.31 8.96
CA GLN A 169 1.91 23.64 7.68
C GLN A 169 1.01 22.42 7.53
N ALA A 170 0.86 21.61 8.58
CA ALA A 170 -0.01 20.44 8.56
C ALA A 170 -1.48 20.80 8.36
N ALA A 171 -1.98 21.79 9.11
CA ALA A 171 -3.33 22.33 8.95
C ALA A 171 -3.57 22.84 7.52
N GLY A 172 -2.62 23.60 6.97
CA GLY A 172 -2.67 24.08 5.59
C GLY A 172 -2.66 22.95 4.56
N ALA A 173 -1.85 21.91 4.77
CA ALA A 173 -1.72 20.76 3.88
C ALA A 173 -3.04 19.98 3.79
N VAL A 174 -3.66 19.64 4.93
CA VAL A 174 -4.94 18.92 4.92
C VAL A 174 -6.07 19.77 4.34
N LEU A 175 -6.12 21.07 4.65
CA LEU A 175 -7.17 21.96 4.17
C LEU A 175 -7.06 22.18 2.66
N GLY A 176 -5.84 22.41 2.15
CA GLY A 176 -5.58 22.54 0.72
C GLY A 176 -5.89 21.25 -0.03
N ALA A 177 -5.50 20.10 0.53
CA ALA A 177 -5.83 18.80 -0.03
C ALA A 177 -7.34 18.57 -0.09
N CYS A 178 -8.12 18.88 0.96
CA CYS A 178 -9.58 18.74 0.93
C CYS A 178 -10.27 19.62 -0.13
N ARG A 179 -9.67 20.76 -0.48
CA ARG A 179 -10.22 21.66 -1.52
C ARG A 179 -9.94 21.20 -2.94
N LEU A 180 -8.79 20.55 -3.14
CA LEU A 180 -8.24 20.25 -4.47
C LEU A 180 -8.23 18.76 -4.81
N ALA A 181 -8.37 17.88 -3.82
CA ALA A 181 -8.37 16.45 -4.03
C ALA A 181 -9.47 16.06 -5.04
N GLN A 182 -9.09 15.14 -5.92
CA GLN A 182 -10.00 14.53 -6.87
C GLN A 182 -10.14 13.06 -6.46
N PRO A 183 -11.32 12.64 -5.98
CA PRO A 183 -11.52 11.25 -5.64
C PRO A 183 -11.36 10.38 -6.89
N PRO A 184 -10.85 9.14 -6.76
CA PRO A 184 -10.76 8.22 -7.88
C PRO A 184 -12.13 8.05 -8.57
N SER A 185 -12.14 8.13 -9.90
CA SER A 185 -13.35 7.88 -10.67
C SER A 185 -13.65 6.39 -10.70
N LEU A 186 -14.92 6.03 -10.47
CA LEU A 186 -15.42 4.65 -10.59
C LEU A 186 -16.13 4.41 -11.94
N ALA A 187 -15.94 5.29 -12.91
CA ALA A 187 -16.63 5.22 -14.21
C ALA A 187 -16.22 4.00 -15.06
N ARG A 188 -15.01 3.47 -14.85
CA ARG A 188 -14.48 2.31 -15.56
C ARG A 188 -13.97 1.28 -14.54
N PRO A 189 -14.17 -0.02 -14.77
CA PRO A 189 -13.55 -1.05 -13.95
C PRO A 189 -12.02 -0.93 -13.99
N LEU A 190 -11.37 -1.07 -12.84
CA LEU A 190 -9.93 -0.89 -12.69
C LEU A 190 -9.18 -2.22 -12.89
N VAL A 191 -8.12 -2.21 -13.68
CA VAL A 191 -7.13 -3.29 -13.76
C VAL A 191 -5.82 -2.81 -13.14
N GLY A 192 -5.30 -3.56 -12.18
CA GLY A 192 -3.99 -3.31 -11.58
C GLY A 192 -2.89 -4.07 -12.31
N ILE A 193 -1.76 -3.42 -12.59
CA ILE A 193 -0.55 -4.05 -13.14
C ILE A 193 0.62 -3.77 -12.21
N THR A 194 1.32 -4.78 -11.74
CA THR A 194 2.59 -4.58 -11.02
C THR A 194 3.76 -4.54 -12.00
N SER A 195 4.75 -3.67 -11.78
CA SER A 195 5.91 -3.55 -12.65
C SER A 195 7.11 -2.86 -12.00
N LEU A 196 8.23 -2.87 -12.70
CA LEU A 196 9.44 -2.08 -12.41
C LEU A 196 9.64 -0.99 -13.48
N GLY A 197 10.74 -0.26 -13.36
CA GLY A 197 11.16 0.66 -14.42
C GLY A 197 11.23 -0.03 -15.78
N SER A 198 10.91 0.69 -16.86
CA SER A 198 10.80 0.10 -18.20
C SER A 198 12.11 -0.37 -18.82
N SER A 199 13.23 -0.11 -18.16
CA SER A 199 14.54 -0.70 -18.44
C SER A 199 14.67 -2.14 -17.95
N VAL A 200 13.77 -2.60 -17.07
CA VAL A 200 13.73 -3.95 -16.49
C VAL A 200 12.49 -4.70 -16.98
N LEU A 201 11.30 -4.11 -16.84
CA LEU A 201 10.03 -4.72 -17.23
C LEU A 201 9.24 -3.76 -18.15
N SER A 202 8.92 -4.18 -19.37
CA SER A 202 8.37 -3.29 -20.41
C SER A 202 6.96 -3.65 -20.90
N TYR A 203 6.41 -4.78 -20.45
CA TYR A 203 5.07 -5.27 -20.86
C TYR A 203 3.95 -4.25 -20.64
N MET A 204 4.07 -3.38 -19.63
CA MET A 204 3.03 -2.40 -19.29
C MET A 204 2.79 -1.40 -20.43
N LYS A 205 3.81 -1.12 -21.27
CA LYS A 205 3.70 -0.25 -22.44
C LYS A 205 2.71 -0.77 -23.49
N ARG A 206 2.56 -2.10 -23.58
CA ARG A 206 1.63 -2.75 -24.50
C ARG A 206 0.29 -3.07 -23.83
N LEU A 207 0.33 -3.52 -22.58
CA LEU A 207 -0.87 -3.96 -21.85
C LEU A 207 -1.81 -2.80 -21.50
N LYS A 208 -1.28 -1.67 -21.03
CA LYS A 208 -2.10 -0.50 -20.66
C LYS A 208 -3.01 -0.02 -21.80
N PRO A 209 -2.49 0.35 -22.99
CA PRO A 209 -3.37 0.79 -24.08
C PRO A 209 -4.31 -0.32 -24.58
N ALA A 210 -3.89 -1.59 -24.53
CA ALA A 210 -4.73 -2.71 -24.94
C ALA A 210 -5.93 -2.91 -23.99
N LEU A 211 -5.73 -2.77 -22.68
CA LEU A 211 -6.80 -2.87 -21.67
C LEU A 211 -7.69 -1.62 -21.67
N GLU A 212 -7.11 -0.44 -21.90
CA GLU A 212 -7.87 0.81 -22.06
C GLU A 212 -8.76 0.77 -23.31
N ALA A 213 -8.30 0.20 -24.42
CA ALA A 213 -9.13 -0.02 -25.61
C ALA A 213 -10.32 -0.97 -25.32
N ARG A 214 -10.20 -1.82 -24.30
CA ARG A 214 -11.26 -2.75 -23.84
C ARG A 214 -12.23 -2.13 -22.83
N GLY A 215 -12.07 -0.85 -22.46
CA GLY A 215 -13.01 -0.17 -21.54
C GLY A 215 -12.60 -0.18 -20.07
N TYR A 216 -11.38 -0.61 -19.73
CA TYR A 216 -10.86 -0.59 -18.35
C TYR A 216 -10.03 0.65 -18.05
N GLU A 217 -10.05 1.12 -16.80
CA GLU A 217 -9.00 1.99 -16.27
C GLU A 217 -7.81 1.12 -15.86
N VAL A 218 -6.58 1.62 -15.99
CA VAL A 218 -5.38 0.81 -15.72
C VAL A 218 -4.41 1.58 -14.83
N ALA A 219 -4.18 1.05 -13.64
CA ALA A 219 -3.18 1.56 -12.70
C ALA A 219 -1.94 0.64 -12.71
N VAL A 220 -0.76 1.25 -12.83
CA VAL A 220 0.52 0.53 -12.77
C VAL A 220 1.21 0.84 -11.44
N PHE A 221 1.61 -0.19 -10.72
CA PHE A 221 2.18 -0.11 -9.38
C PHE A 221 3.65 -0.50 -9.41
N HIS A 222 4.51 0.37 -8.87
CA HIS A 222 5.95 0.13 -8.81
C HIS A 222 6.31 -0.78 -7.64
N THR A 223 6.90 -1.94 -7.90
CA THR A 223 7.13 -2.97 -6.89
C THR A 223 8.44 -2.79 -6.12
N THR A 224 8.59 -1.65 -5.44
CA THR A 224 9.73 -1.34 -4.56
C THR A 224 9.31 -1.19 -3.10
N GLY A 225 8.39 -2.04 -2.64
CA GLY A 225 7.84 -2.10 -1.29
C GLY A 225 6.45 -1.45 -1.19
N MET A 226 6.41 -0.12 -1.17
CA MET A 226 5.15 0.61 -0.95
C MET A 226 4.16 0.53 -2.11
N GLY A 227 4.62 0.41 -3.35
CA GLY A 227 3.72 0.28 -4.50
C GLY A 227 3.04 -1.09 -4.54
N GLY A 228 3.76 -2.18 -4.24
CA GLY A 228 3.14 -3.48 -4.04
C GLY A 228 2.20 -3.51 -2.84
N ARG A 229 2.54 -2.81 -1.75
CA ARG A 229 1.65 -2.67 -0.60
C ARG A 229 0.32 -1.99 -0.98
N ALA A 230 0.39 -0.90 -1.73
CA ALA A 230 -0.80 -0.20 -2.24
C ALA A 230 -1.63 -1.11 -3.16
N PHE A 231 -0.96 -1.92 -3.99
CA PHE A 231 -1.60 -2.90 -4.84
C PHE A 231 -2.34 -3.99 -4.03
N GLU A 232 -1.70 -4.58 -3.01
CA GLU A 232 -2.33 -5.59 -2.16
C GLU A 232 -3.52 -5.02 -1.38
N ASP A 233 -3.42 -3.81 -0.80
CA ASP A 233 -4.54 -3.18 -0.08
C ASP A 233 -5.77 -3.00 -0.98
N LEU A 234 -5.56 -2.53 -2.21
CA LEU A 234 -6.65 -2.38 -3.19
C LEU A 234 -7.20 -3.75 -3.62
N ALA A 235 -6.34 -4.76 -3.76
CA ALA A 235 -6.74 -6.11 -4.13
C ALA A 235 -7.56 -6.79 -3.03
N GLU A 236 -7.11 -6.74 -1.77
CA GLU A 236 -7.83 -7.27 -0.59
C GLU A 236 -9.21 -6.62 -0.41
N ARG A 237 -9.33 -5.35 -0.79
CA ARG A 237 -10.59 -4.60 -0.76
C ARG A 237 -11.48 -4.81 -2.00
N GLY A 238 -11.10 -5.72 -2.90
CA GLY A 238 -11.87 -6.05 -4.10
C GLY A 238 -12.02 -4.89 -5.08
N ARG A 239 -11.05 -3.96 -5.14
CA ARG A 239 -11.15 -2.74 -5.94
C ARG A 239 -10.81 -2.94 -7.42
N PHE A 240 -10.19 -4.07 -7.77
CA PHE A 240 -9.85 -4.41 -9.14
C PHE A 240 -10.89 -5.35 -9.76
N ALA A 241 -11.15 -5.16 -11.06
CA ALA A 241 -11.88 -6.13 -11.87
C ALA A 241 -11.02 -7.35 -12.21
N ALA A 242 -9.71 -7.15 -12.36
CA ALA A 242 -8.69 -8.18 -12.48
C ALA A 242 -7.31 -7.56 -12.21
N VAL A 243 -6.31 -8.40 -11.95
CA VAL A 243 -4.92 -7.96 -11.79
C VAL A 243 -3.95 -8.71 -12.69
N PHE A 244 -2.91 -8.00 -13.13
CA PHE A 244 -1.77 -8.50 -13.89
C PHE A 244 -0.56 -8.34 -12.99
N ASP A 245 -0.37 -9.32 -12.13
CA ASP A 245 0.65 -9.30 -11.10
C ASP A 245 1.96 -9.90 -11.62
N PHE A 246 2.65 -9.14 -12.47
CA PHE A 246 3.78 -9.62 -13.27
C PHE A 246 5.15 -9.27 -12.69
N SER A 247 5.23 -8.46 -11.64
CA SER A 247 6.48 -8.23 -10.91
C SER A 247 6.34 -8.72 -9.48
N LEU A 248 7.02 -9.83 -9.18
CA LEU A 248 7.00 -10.47 -7.88
C LEU A 248 8.29 -10.25 -7.09
N GLN A 249 9.10 -9.26 -7.47
CA GLN A 249 10.34 -8.93 -6.79
C GLN A 249 10.14 -8.68 -5.28
N GLU A 250 9.04 -8.06 -4.87
CA GLU A 250 8.76 -7.82 -3.44
C GLU A 250 8.49 -9.11 -2.65
N LEU A 251 8.07 -10.18 -3.30
CA LEU A 251 7.97 -11.51 -2.70
C LEU A 251 9.36 -12.10 -2.49
N ALA A 252 10.22 -12.04 -3.51
CA ALA A 252 11.63 -12.42 -3.39
C ALA A 252 12.32 -11.61 -2.30
N ASN A 253 12.08 -10.30 -2.23
CA ASN A 253 12.58 -9.41 -1.19
C ASN A 253 12.07 -9.80 0.21
N HIS A 254 10.79 -10.18 0.34
CA HIS A 254 10.21 -10.61 1.61
C HIS A 254 10.89 -11.88 2.15
N LEU A 255 11.00 -12.92 1.32
CA LEU A 255 11.77 -14.15 1.63
C LEU A 255 13.27 -13.83 1.81
N GLY A 256 13.70 -12.76 1.14
CA GLY A 256 14.99 -12.10 1.21
C GLY A 256 15.36 -11.52 2.59
N GLY A 257 14.37 -11.30 3.47
CA GLY A 257 14.55 -10.50 4.68
C GLY A 257 14.86 -9.02 4.38
N SER A 258 14.48 -8.55 3.19
CA SER A 258 14.69 -7.17 2.76
C SER A 258 13.59 -6.24 3.27
N CYS A 259 13.95 -4.98 3.53
CA CYS A 259 13.00 -3.91 3.81
C CYS A 259 12.24 -3.43 2.57
N VAL A 260 12.64 -3.82 1.36
CA VAL A 260 11.96 -3.48 0.10
C VAL A 260 10.84 -4.49 -0.15
N THR A 261 9.85 -4.53 0.74
CA THR A 261 8.80 -5.56 0.75
C THR A 261 7.41 -4.96 0.86
N ALA A 262 6.41 -5.62 0.26
CA ALA A 262 4.99 -5.31 0.47
C ALA A 262 4.42 -6.00 1.73
N GLY A 263 5.24 -6.79 2.43
CA GLY A 263 4.87 -7.56 3.61
C GLY A 263 4.37 -8.98 3.29
N ALA A 264 3.94 -9.68 4.35
CA ALA A 264 3.61 -11.10 4.29
C ALA A 264 2.42 -11.43 3.37
N SER A 265 1.55 -10.46 3.06
CA SER A 265 0.36 -10.66 2.22
C SER A 265 0.61 -10.56 0.71
N ARG A 266 1.84 -10.25 0.25
CA ARG A 266 2.18 -10.17 -1.18
C ARG A 266 1.67 -11.39 -1.97
N LEU A 267 1.00 -11.23 -3.10
CA LEU A 267 0.42 -12.32 -3.91
C LEU A 267 -0.75 -13.08 -3.24
N THR A 268 -1.33 -12.55 -2.14
CA THR A 268 -2.47 -13.21 -1.48
C THR A 268 -3.76 -12.42 -1.54
N GLY A 269 -3.69 -11.09 -1.70
CA GLY A 269 -4.85 -10.22 -1.58
C GLY A 269 -5.92 -10.47 -2.64
N ALA A 270 -5.53 -10.48 -3.91
CA ALA A 270 -6.45 -10.68 -5.03
C ALA A 270 -7.17 -12.04 -4.95
N GLY A 271 -6.39 -13.11 -4.76
CA GLY A 271 -6.92 -14.47 -4.64
C GLY A 271 -7.91 -14.64 -3.48
N ARG A 272 -7.65 -14.00 -2.32
CA ARG A 272 -8.56 -14.04 -1.16
C ARG A 272 -9.82 -13.21 -1.36
N ALA A 273 -9.72 -12.08 -2.04
CA ALA A 273 -10.86 -11.19 -2.30
C ALA A 273 -11.75 -11.62 -3.47
N GLY A 274 -11.44 -12.75 -4.13
CA GLY A 274 -12.19 -13.22 -5.30
C GLY A 274 -11.86 -12.45 -6.59
N VAL A 275 -10.77 -11.69 -6.62
CA VAL A 275 -10.33 -10.91 -7.79
C VAL A 275 -9.52 -11.81 -8.74
N PRO A 276 -9.92 -11.95 -10.02
CA PRO A 276 -9.14 -12.71 -11.00
C PRO A 276 -7.72 -12.18 -11.14
N GLN A 277 -6.72 -13.07 -11.10
CA GLN A 277 -5.30 -12.70 -11.12
C GLN A 277 -4.51 -13.48 -12.17
N ILE A 278 -3.87 -12.76 -13.07
CA ILE A 278 -2.87 -13.29 -14.01
C ILE A 278 -1.51 -12.90 -13.44
N VAL A 279 -0.62 -13.87 -13.25
CA VAL A 279 0.60 -13.71 -12.46
C VAL A 279 1.81 -14.10 -13.31
N ALA A 280 2.96 -13.47 -13.09
CA ALA A 280 4.21 -13.87 -13.71
C ALA A 280 5.40 -13.58 -12.77
N PRO A 281 6.50 -14.33 -12.87
CA PRO A 281 7.60 -14.29 -11.90
C PRO A 281 8.58 -13.13 -12.15
N GLY A 282 8.13 -11.98 -12.62
CA GLY A 282 9.04 -10.92 -13.06
C GLY A 282 9.98 -10.44 -11.95
N ALA A 283 11.28 -10.39 -12.26
CA ALA A 283 12.38 -9.95 -11.39
C ALA A 283 12.49 -10.69 -10.04
N THR A 284 12.12 -11.98 -9.98
CA THR A 284 12.27 -12.79 -8.75
C THR A 284 13.65 -13.42 -8.57
N ASP A 285 14.59 -13.16 -9.48
CA ASP A 285 15.96 -13.66 -9.47
C ASP A 285 16.94 -12.79 -8.67
N MET A 286 16.44 -11.70 -8.06
CA MET A 286 17.23 -10.80 -7.24
C MET A 286 16.48 -10.36 -5.98
N VAL A 287 17.23 -9.92 -4.99
CA VAL A 287 16.71 -9.30 -3.77
C VAL A 287 17.31 -7.91 -3.60
N ASP A 288 16.45 -6.91 -3.47
CA ASP A 288 16.84 -5.53 -3.24
C ASP A 288 17.23 -5.29 -1.78
N PHE A 289 18.09 -4.31 -1.54
CA PHE A 289 18.44 -3.79 -0.23
C PHE A 289 18.89 -2.32 -0.32
N PRO A 290 18.90 -1.59 0.82
CA PRO A 290 19.33 -0.20 0.84
C PRO A 290 20.79 -0.04 0.43
N ALA A 291 21.05 0.71 -0.65
CA ALA A 291 22.41 0.94 -1.14
C ALA A 291 23.24 1.88 -0.24
N TRP A 292 22.58 2.61 0.66
CA TRP A 292 23.24 3.50 1.62
C TRP A 292 23.74 2.78 2.88
N ALA A 293 23.43 1.49 3.03
CA ALA A 293 23.92 0.63 4.10
C ALA A 293 24.84 -0.47 3.56
N PRO A 294 25.69 -1.11 4.39
CA PRO A 294 26.44 -2.29 3.98
C PRO A 294 25.50 -3.38 3.45
N PRO A 295 25.90 -4.15 2.41
CA PRO A 295 25.09 -5.25 1.92
C PRO A 295 24.77 -6.26 3.03
N PRO A 296 23.55 -6.83 3.06
CA PRO A 296 23.20 -7.90 3.99
C PRO A 296 24.21 -9.04 3.90
N ALA A 297 24.58 -9.64 5.04
CA ALA A 297 25.61 -10.67 5.12
C ALA A 297 25.37 -11.87 4.18
N ARG A 298 24.09 -12.21 3.93
CA ARG A 298 23.67 -13.25 2.96
C ARG A 298 24.11 -12.98 1.52
N PHE A 299 24.30 -11.72 1.15
CA PHE A 299 24.75 -11.31 -0.19
C PHE A 299 26.23 -10.94 -0.24
N ALA A 300 26.97 -11.11 0.86
CA ALA A 300 28.40 -10.81 0.89
C ALA A 300 29.16 -11.68 -0.12
N GLY A 301 29.90 -11.03 -1.04
CA GLY A 301 30.68 -11.70 -2.08
C GLY A 301 29.86 -12.24 -3.26
N ARG A 302 28.54 -12.02 -3.30
CA ARG A 302 27.69 -12.38 -4.45
C ARG A 302 27.67 -11.26 -5.49
N PRO A 303 27.38 -11.57 -6.78
CA PRO A 303 27.07 -10.55 -7.77
C PRO A 303 25.95 -9.64 -7.28
N SER A 304 26.20 -8.34 -7.33
CA SER A 304 25.22 -7.31 -6.96
C SER A 304 25.24 -6.16 -7.94
N HIS A 305 24.09 -5.50 -8.08
CA HIS A 305 23.91 -4.34 -8.94
C HIS A 305 23.44 -3.16 -8.10
N ALA A 306 24.25 -2.10 -8.02
CA ALA A 306 23.81 -0.85 -7.43
C ALA A 306 23.05 -0.03 -8.48
N HIS A 307 21.73 0.00 -8.37
CA HIS A 307 20.89 0.75 -9.31
C HIS A 307 21.01 2.27 -9.09
N ASN A 308 20.97 2.71 -7.82
CA ASN A 308 21.23 4.09 -7.44
C ASN A 308 21.66 4.19 -5.95
N ARG A 309 21.76 5.41 -5.41
CA ARG A 309 22.18 5.66 -4.01
C ARG A 309 21.19 5.14 -2.95
N LEU A 310 19.99 4.72 -3.34
CA LEU A 310 18.94 4.24 -2.45
C LEU A 310 18.76 2.73 -2.52
N ILE A 311 18.96 2.11 -3.68
CA ILE A 311 18.65 0.70 -3.91
C ILE A 311 19.75 -0.03 -4.68
N ALA A 312 20.09 -1.21 -4.19
CA ALA A 312 20.98 -2.18 -4.80
C ALA A 312 20.37 -3.57 -4.70
N SER A 313 20.73 -4.48 -5.61
CA SER A 313 20.14 -5.81 -5.69
C SER A 313 21.22 -6.87 -5.65
N GLY A 314 21.00 -7.96 -4.92
CA GLY A 314 21.88 -9.13 -4.88
C GLY A 314 21.21 -10.31 -5.58
N MET A 315 21.96 -11.06 -6.37
CA MET A 315 21.41 -12.21 -7.11
C MET A 315 21.00 -13.36 -6.18
N CYS A 316 19.84 -13.93 -6.47
CA CYS A 316 19.36 -15.18 -5.89
C CYS A 316 20.07 -16.37 -6.52
N ASP A 317 20.56 -17.28 -5.68
CA ASP A 317 21.09 -18.57 -6.12
C ASP A 317 19.97 -19.56 -6.50
N ALA A 318 20.35 -20.72 -7.04
CA ALA A 318 19.39 -21.72 -7.48
C ALA A 318 18.54 -22.30 -6.34
N ALA A 319 18.99 -22.29 -5.08
CA ALA A 319 18.19 -22.77 -3.95
C ALA A 319 17.12 -21.74 -3.59
N GLU A 320 17.50 -20.47 -3.49
CA GLU A 320 16.57 -19.35 -3.25
C GLU A 320 15.52 -19.23 -4.36
N ARG A 321 15.91 -19.39 -5.63
CA ARG A 321 14.95 -19.41 -6.75
C ARG A 321 13.92 -20.53 -6.62
N ARG A 322 14.32 -21.74 -6.18
CA ARG A 322 13.37 -22.85 -5.94
C ARG A 322 12.43 -22.56 -4.78
N GLU A 323 12.92 -21.92 -3.72
CA GLU A 323 12.11 -21.48 -2.59
C GLU A 323 11.04 -20.47 -3.04
N ILE A 324 11.44 -19.47 -3.83
CA ILE A 324 10.52 -18.46 -4.38
C ILE A 324 9.48 -19.12 -5.29
N ALA A 325 9.89 -20.04 -6.16
CA ALA A 325 8.98 -20.81 -7.01
C ALA A 325 7.91 -21.58 -6.19
N GLY A 326 8.35 -22.31 -5.16
CA GLY A 326 7.44 -23.05 -4.27
C GLY A 326 6.46 -22.12 -3.55
N GLU A 327 6.92 -20.94 -3.12
CA GLU A 327 6.07 -19.96 -2.44
C GLU A 327 5.04 -19.32 -3.38
N ILE A 328 5.41 -19.02 -4.64
CA ILE A 328 4.46 -18.56 -5.67
C ILE A 328 3.36 -19.61 -5.86
N ALA A 329 3.74 -20.87 -6.08
CA ALA A 329 2.78 -21.94 -6.28
C ALA A 329 1.88 -22.15 -5.06
N ARG A 330 2.44 -22.11 -3.84
CA ARG A 330 1.68 -22.21 -2.60
C ARG A 330 0.63 -21.11 -2.48
N ARG A 331 1.00 -19.84 -2.68
CA ARG A 331 0.07 -18.70 -2.58
C ARG A 331 -1.03 -18.76 -3.64
N LEU A 332 -0.70 -19.17 -4.86
CA LEU A 332 -1.69 -19.31 -5.93
C LEU A 332 -2.66 -20.48 -5.73
N ARG A 333 -2.23 -21.58 -5.08
CA ARG A 333 -3.14 -22.67 -4.69
C ARG A 333 -4.18 -22.26 -3.66
N GLU A 334 -3.84 -21.31 -2.79
CA GLU A 334 -4.74 -20.79 -1.76
C GLU A 334 -5.74 -19.75 -2.29
N ALA A 335 -5.61 -19.35 -3.56
CA ALA A 335 -6.50 -18.39 -4.19
C ALA A 335 -7.92 -18.96 -4.36
N GLN A 336 -8.92 -18.14 -4.03
CA GLN A 336 -10.35 -18.46 -4.21
C GLN A 336 -10.89 -17.90 -5.53
N ALA A 337 -10.10 -17.11 -6.25
CA ALA A 337 -10.41 -16.50 -7.54
C ALA A 337 -9.76 -17.27 -8.71
N PRO A 338 -10.27 -17.12 -9.94
CA PRO A 338 -9.57 -17.56 -11.15
C PRO A 338 -8.13 -17.02 -11.16
N SER A 339 -7.16 -17.93 -11.16
CA SER A 339 -5.74 -17.59 -11.04
C SER A 339 -4.95 -18.32 -12.13
N CYS A 340 -4.06 -17.61 -12.81
CA CYS A 340 -3.22 -18.15 -13.87
C CYS A 340 -1.79 -17.64 -13.74
N LEU A 341 -0.84 -18.54 -13.54
CA LEU A 341 0.58 -18.23 -13.71
C LEU A 341 0.93 -18.32 -15.20
N LEU A 342 1.49 -17.25 -15.76
CA LEU A 342 2.22 -17.26 -17.01
C LEU A 342 3.70 -17.44 -16.71
N LEU A 343 4.27 -18.55 -17.16
CA LEU A 343 5.66 -18.90 -16.94
C LEU A 343 6.49 -18.63 -18.21
N PRO A 344 7.16 -17.46 -18.32
CA PRO A 344 8.04 -17.19 -19.44
C PRO A 344 9.30 -18.07 -19.35
N LEU A 345 9.60 -18.80 -20.44
CA LEU A 345 10.69 -19.77 -20.46
C LEU A 345 12.05 -19.17 -20.83
N ARG A 346 12.09 -17.94 -21.38
CA ARG A 346 13.31 -17.32 -21.91
C ARG A 346 13.83 -16.14 -21.09
N GLY A 347 13.24 -15.88 -19.94
CA GLY A 347 13.69 -14.86 -19.00
C GLY A 347 12.54 -14.07 -18.36
N ILE A 348 12.82 -13.53 -17.18
CA ILE A 348 11.87 -12.91 -16.26
C ILE A 348 12.16 -11.42 -16.00
N GLU A 349 13.24 -10.86 -16.55
CA GLU A 349 13.57 -9.43 -16.46
C GLU A 349 14.66 -9.04 -17.47
N GLU A 350 14.74 -7.77 -17.91
CA GLU A 350 15.60 -7.40 -19.04
C GLU A 350 17.10 -7.74 -18.86
N TRP A 351 17.63 -7.74 -17.63
CA TRP A 351 19.04 -8.03 -17.38
C TRP A 351 19.36 -9.54 -17.32
N ASP A 352 18.35 -10.41 -17.42
CA ASP A 352 18.53 -11.87 -17.48
C ASP A 352 18.60 -12.43 -18.91
N ARG A 353 18.56 -11.56 -19.94
CA ARG A 353 18.77 -11.95 -21.33
C ARG A 353 20.21 -12.38 -21.60
N GLU A 354 20.40 -13.27 -22.57
CA GLU A 354 21.74 -13.70 -23.00
C GLU A 354 22.63 -12.49 -23.34
N GLY A 355 23.82 -12.43 -22.74
CA GLY A 355 24.78 -11.34 -22.89
C GLY A 355 24.57 -10.15 -21.94
N GLN A 356 23.52 -10.14 -21.13
CA GLN A 356 23.31 -9.12 -20.10
C GLN A 356 24.02 -9.49 -18.77
N PRO A 357 24.30 -8.50 -17.88
CA PRO A 357 25.11 -8.71 -16.69
C PRO A 357 24.55 -9.73 -15.68
N LEU A 358 23.24 -9.94 -15.65
CA LEU A 358 22.57 -10.83 -14.69
C LEU A 358 22.06 -12.13 -15.33
N HIS A 359 22.48 -12.42 -16.57
CA HIS A 359 22.11 -13.65 -17.26
C HIS A 359 22.56 -14.90 -16.50
N ASP A 360 21.59 -15.67 -16.00
CA ASP A 360 21.80 -16.94 -15.30
C ASP A 360 20.82 -18.00 -15.83
N ALA A 361 21.20 -18.65 -16.94
CA ALA A 361 20.41 -19.68 -17.58
C ALA A 361 20.18 -20.91 -16.67
N ASP A 362 21.13 -21.25 -15.81
CA ASP A 362 21.03 -22.38 -14.90
C ASP A 362 20.07 -22.09 -13.75
N GLY A 363 20.13 -20.87 -13.19
CA GLY A 363 19.19 -20.38 -12.19
C GLY A 363 17.76 -20.26 -12.73
N LEU A 364 17.58 -19.76 -13.97
CA LEU A 364 16.28 -19.73 -14.63
C LEU A 364 15.72 -21.14 -14.85
N ARG A 365 16.55 -22.08 -15.33
CA ARG A 365 16.15 -23.48 -15.49
C ARG A 365 15.72 -24.11 -14.16
N ALA A 366 16.49 -23.88 -13.10
CA ALA A 366 16.14 -24.39 -11.76
C ALA A 366 14.80 -23.83 -11.25
N PHE A 367 14.50 -22.56 -11.54
CA PHE A 367 13.23 -21.92 -11.21
C PHE A 367 12.05 -22.53 -12.00
N VAL A 368 12.20 -22.64 -13.32
CA VAL A 368 11.18 -23.22 -14.22
C VAL A 368 10.88 -24.67 -13.85
N ASP A 369 11.92 -25.48 -13.65
CA ASP A 369 11.76 -26.90 -13.30
C ASP A 369 11.07 -27.09 -11.94
N ALA A 370 11.32 -26.20 -10.98
CA ALA A 370 10.60 -26.21 -9.70
C ALA A 370 9.10 -25.93 -9.89
N LEU A 371 8.74 -24.89 -10.66
CA LEU A 371 7.33 -24.58 -10.94
C LEU A 371 6.61 -25.69 -11.74
N ARG A 372 7.32 -26.39 -12.62
CA ARG A 372 6.78 -27.57 -13.33
C ARG A 372 6.45 -28.73 -12.37
N GLY A 373 7.21 -28.86 -11.29
CA GLY A 373 7.00 -29.88 -10.27
C GLY A 373 5.83 -29.60 -9.32
N GLU A 374 5.30 -28.38 -9.30
CA GLU A 374 4.26 -27.97 -8.36
C GLU A 374 2.85 -28.42 -8.80
N PRO A 375 1.98 -28.84 -7.85
CA PRO A 375 0.57 -29.01 -8.13
C PRO A 375 -0.11 -27.64 -8.29
N TRP A 376 -0.72 -27.40 -9.45
CA TRP A 376 -1.31 -26.10 -9.79
C TRP A 376 -2.78 -25.96 -9.42
N ALA A 377 -3.57 -27.03 -9.51
CA ALA A 377 -5.02 -26.96 -9.27
C ALA A 377 -5.34 -26.35 -7.89
N PRO A 378 -6.32 -25.41 -7.80
CA PRO A 378 -7.24 -24.98 -8.85
C PRO A 378 -6.70 -23.89 -9.81
N ALA A 379 -5.50 -23.36 -9.58
CA ALA A 379 -4.87 -22.39 -10.47
C ALA A 379 -4.41 -23.04 -11.79
N GLU A 380 -4.28 -22.23 -12.83
CA GLU A 380 -3.72 -22.61 -14.13
C GLU A 380 -2.22 -22.21 -14.17
N CYS A 381 -1.37 -23.03 -14.79
CA CYS A 381 -0.02 -22.63 -15.17
C CYS A 381 0.15 -22.82 -16.67
N VAL A 382 0.55 -21.75 -17.35
CA VAL A 382 0.72 -21.71 -18.80
C VAL A 382 2.17 -21.34 -19.08
N GLU A 383 2.91 -22.28 -19.65
CA GLU A 383 4.25 -22.02 -20.16
C GLU A 383 4.17 -21.15 -21.43
N VAL A 384 5.02 -20.13 -21.49
CA VAL A 384 5.13 -19.23 -22.63
C VAL A 384 6.57 -19.28 -23.12
N ASP A 385 6.78 -19.78 -24.34
CA ASP A 385 8.10 -19.82 -24.99
C ASP A 385 8.54 -18.43 -25.47
N ALA A 386 8.73 -17.52 -24.51
CA ALA A 386 9.10 -16.13 -24.71
C ALA A 386 9.80 -15.58 -23.46
N HIS A 387 10.45 -14.43 -23.61
CA HIS A 387 10.90 -13.63 -22.48
C HIS A 387 9.73 -12.75 -21.99
N ILE A 388 9.67 -12.39 -20.70
CA ILE A 388 8.57 -11.61 -20.11
C ILE A 388 8.31 -10.27 -20.83
N ASN A 389 9.36 -9.66 -21.38
CA ASN A 389 9.31 -8.40 -22.14
C ASN A 389 8.91 -8.57 -23.60
N ASP A 390 8.75 -9.79 -24.10
CA ASP A 390 8.42 -10.03 -25.50
C ASP A 390 6.91 -9.87 -25.74
N THR A 391 6.55 -9.56 -26.98
CA THR A 391 5.14 -9.41 -27.39
C THR A 391 4.33 -10.68 -27.15
N ALA A 392 4.92 -11.86 -27.41
CA ALA A 392 4.27 -13.15 -27.20
C ALA A 392 3.80 -13.36 -25.74
N PHE A 393 4.54 -12.83 -24.75
CA PHE A 393 4.12 -12.87 -23.35
C PHE A 393 2.87 -12.02 -23.10
N THR A 394 2.85 -10.77 -23.60
CA THR A 394 1.68 -9.90 -23.46
C THR A 394 0.45 -10.42 -24.22
N ASP A 395 0.66 -11.12 -25.34
CA ASP A 395 -0.43 -11.73 -26.11
C ASP A 395 -1.04 -12.91 -25.34
N ALA A 396 -0.21 -13.73 -24.69
CA ALA A 396 -0.69 -14.79 -23.80
C ALA A 396 -1.50 -14.22 -22.63
N ALA A 397 -1.03 -13.13 -22.01
CA ALA A 397 -1.76 -12.44 -20.94
C ALA A 397 -3.12 -11.92 -21.37
N LEU A 398 -3.18 -11.25 -22.52
CA LEU A 398 -4.45 -10.75 -23.07
C LEU A 398 -5.39 -11.89 -23.46
N ALA A 399 -4.87 -13.01 -23.97
CA ALA A 399 -5.68 -14.18 -24.29
C ALA A 399 -6.33 -14.82 -23.04
N VAL A 400 -5.60 -14.90 -21.92
CA VAL A 400 -6.17 -15.32 -20.63
C VAL A 400 -7.24 -14.35 -20.15
N PHE A 401 -6.95 -13.05 -20.19
CA PHE A 401 -7.87 -12.01 -19.79
C PHE A 401 -9.17 -12.04 -20.62
N ASP A 402 -9.06 -12.08 -21.94
CA ASP A 402 -10.20 -12.08 -22.86
C ASP A 402 -11.05 -13.35 -22.69
N ARG A 403 -10.41 -14.51 -22.43
CA ARG A 403 -11.11 -15.77 -22.10
C ARG A 403 -11.94 -15.63 -20.82
N TRP A 404 -11.37 -15.04 -19.76
CA TRP A 404 -12.08 -14.84 -18.50
C TRP A 404 -13.18 -13.79 -18.60
N ALA A 405 -12.95 -12.70 -19.35
CA ALA A 405 -13.97 -11.69 -19.63
C ALA A 405 -15.15 -12.29 -20.41
N ALA A 406 -14.89 -13.08 -21.46
CA ALA A 406 -15.93 -13.78 -22.24
C ALA A 406 -16.72 -14.79 -21.39
N ALA A 407 -16.08 -15.41 -20.40
CA ALA A 407 -16.73 -16.31 -19.44
C ALA A 407 -17.47 -15.59 -18.30
N GLY A 408 -17.54 -14.25 -18.31
CA GLY A 408 -18.21 -13.46 -17.27
C GLY A 408 -17.49 -13.45 -15.91
N ARG A 409 -16.19 -13.82 -15.89
CA ARG A 409 -15.38 -13.85 -14.65
C ARG A 409 -14.77 -12.48 -14.30
N ILE A 410 -14.70 -11.58 -15.27
CA ILE A 410 -14.20 -10.20 -15.13
C ILE A 410 -15.36 -9.26 -15.46
N ALA A 411 -15.55 -8.22 -14.65
CA ALA A 411 -16.57 -7.21 -14.90
C ALA A 411 -16.36 -6.58 -16.30
N PRO A 412 -17.43 -6.39 -17.11
CA PRO A 412 -17.29 -5.88 -18.46
C PRO A 412 -16.73 -4.46 -18.47
N GLY A 413 -15.82 -4.17 -19.39
CA GLY A 413 -15.27 -2.83 -19.59
C GLY A 413 -16.36 -1.82 -19.96
N ALA A 414 -16.21 -0.59 -19.44
CA ALA A 414 -17.10 0.51 -19.79
C ALA A 414 -16.65 1.11 -21.14
N ARG A 415 -17.52 1.03 -22.16
CA ARG A 415 -17.25 1.70 -23.44
C ARG A 415 -17.25 3.21 -23.20
N ALA A 416 -16.25 3.91 -23.74
CA ALA A 416 -16.29 5.35 -23.79
C ALA A 416 -17.59 5.78 -24.48
N ALA A 417 -18.38 6.64 -23.84
CA ALA A 417 -19.41 7.37 -24.56
C ALA A 417 -18.70 8.09 -25.70
N LEU A 418 -19.11 7.83 -26.95
CA LEU A 418 -18.63 8.61 -28.09
C LEU A 418 -18.86 10.08 -27.74
N PRO A 419 -17.83 10.96 -27.81
CA PRO A 419 -18.07 12.38 -27.61
C PRO A 419 -19.15 12.83 -28.60
N ALA A 420 -20.19 13.45 -28.06
CA ALA A 420 -21.34 13.94 -28.82
C ALA A 420 -20.94 15.01 -29.83
#